data_AF-A0A0B6RY26-F1
#
_entry.id   AF-A0A0B6RY26-F1
#
_cell.length_a   1.000
_cell.length_b   1.000
_cell.length_c   1.000
_cell.angle_alpha   90.00
_cell.angle_beta   90.00
_cell.angle_gamma   90.00
#
_symmetry.space_group_name_H-M   'P 1'
#
loop_
_entity.id
_entity.type
_entity.pdbx_description
1 polymer ?
#
loop_
_entity_poly.entity_id
_entity_poly.type
_entity_poly.pdbx_seq_one_letter_code
_entity_poly.pdbx_strand_id
1 'polypeptide(L)'
;MQRSQPAAQSASSTQAAQGETAHGETTPVAPGLDYRAIDHIALAVVDLEAAVQLFTHVLGFRLMARRHIQGRKTGMRSAELESGGGLKFVLCQGTEPESQVSRLVSEFGPGVAHIALEVDDVAQTVDELRRRGMGFDTSVIEGPGLTQSFTSRDRNTGLSFEIIKRNGEHGFVDDNIQSLFDQLEKSDAY
;
A
#
# COMPACT_ATOMS: atom_id res chain seq x y z
N MET A 1 -38.90 48.61 63.85
CA MET A 1 -38.95 47.13 63.85
C MET A 1 -37.68 46.63 63.18
N GLN A 2 -36.86 45.91 63.96
CA GLN A 2 -35.89 44.81 63.66
C GLN A 2 -35.02 44.90 62.38
N ARG A 3 -33.68 45.05 62.52
CA ARG A 3 -32.59 44.02 62.44
C ARG A 3 -32.49 43.40 61.03
N SER A 4 -31.36 43.35 60.30
CA SER A 4 -30.02 42.82 60.62
C SER A 4 -29.02 43.10 59.47
N GLN A 5 -27.71 43.28 59.77
CA GLN A 5 -26.57 42.92 58.88
C GLN A 5 -26.37 41.37 58.91
N PRO A 6 -25.35 40.72 58.29
CA PRO A 6 -24.42 41.01 57.16
C PRO A 6 -24.33 39.80 56.18
N ALA A 7 -23.42 39.81 55.18
CA ALA A 7 -22.49 38.69 54.91
C ALA A 7 -21.51 38.99 53.78
N ALA A 8 -20.25 38.62 54.01
CA ALA A 8 -19.14 38.71 53.09
C ALA A 8 -18.89 37.37 52.38
N GLN A 9 -18.14 37.46 51.27
CA GLN A 9 -17.29 36.43 50.65
C GLN A 9 -17.95 35.26 49.90
N SER A 10 -17.55 35.11 48.63
CA SER A 10 -16.71 33.96 48.25
C SER A 10 -15.97 34.25 46.93
N ALA A 11 -14.65 34.09 46.98
CA ALA A 11 -13.79 34.09 45.80
C ALA A 11 -13.99 32.76 45.07
N SER A 12 -14.28 32.80 43.77
CA SER A 12 -14.23 31.62 42.91
C SER A 12 -12.82 31.52 42.33
N SER A 13 -12.02 30.64 42.93
CA SER A 13 -10.77 30.17 42.36
C SER A 13 -11.07 29.30 41.15
N THR A 14 -10.82 29.81 39.95
CA THR A 14 -10.78 28.98 38.74
C THR A 14 -9.58 28.05 38.84
N GLN A 15 -9.82 26.82 39.29
CA GLN A 15 -8.86 25.73 39.18
C GLN A 15 -8.65 25.47 37.68
N ALA A 16 -7.43 25.70 37.22
CA ALA A 16 -7.01 25.32 35.88
C ALA A 16 -7.24 23.81 35.71
N ALA A 17 -8.11 23.44 34.79
CA ALA A 17 -8.21 22.08 34.29
C ALA A 17 -6.85 21.74 33.67
N GLN A 18 -6.04 21.00 34.42
CA GLN A 18 -4.84 20.37 33.89
C GLN A 18 -5.31 19.41 32.80
N GLY A 19 -4.97 19.72 31.56
CA GLY A 19 -5.28 18.88 30.41
C GLY A 19 -4.68 17.50 30.64
N GLU A 20 -5.53 16.48 30.69
CA GLU A 20 -5.12 15.10 30.60
C GLU A 20 -4.39 14.90 29.27
N THR A 21 -3.07 14.83 29.33
CA THR A 21 -2.26 14.41 28.19
C THR A 21 -2.53 12.94 27.93
N ALA A 22 -3.34 12.64 26.91
CA ALA A 22 -3.53 11.29 26.41
C ALA A 22 -2.16 10.63 26.20
N HIS A 23 -1.83 9.65 27.05
CA HIS A 23 -0.68 8.79 26.83
C HIS A 23 -1.07 7.89 25.66
N GLY A 24 -0.53 8.20 24.47
CA GLY A 24 -0.77 7.43 23.26
C GLY A 24 -0.41 5.98 23.50
N GLU A 25 -1.36 5.09 23.23
CA GLU A 25 -1.17 3.66 23.31
C GLU A 25 -0.16 3.25 22.22
N THR A 26 1.08 2.96 22.61
CA THR A 26 2.12 2.52 21.67
C THR A 26 2.24 1.01 21.69
N THR A 27 2.16 0.37 20.53
CA THR A 27 2.48 -1.06 20.36
C THR A 27 3.97 -1.23 20.02
N PRO A 28 4.69 -2.18 20.64
CA PRO A 28 6.09 -2.43 20.31
C PRO A 28 6.23 -2.99 18.88
N VAL A 29 7.37 -2.72 18.25
CA VAL A 29 7.73 -3.33 16.96
C VAL A 29 7.83 -4.84 17.11
N ALA A 30 7.22 -5.55 16.17
CA ALA A 30 7.25 -6.99 16.09
C ALA A 30 8.65 -7.50 15.76
N PRO A 31 9.26 -8.40 16.57
CA PRO A 31 10.54 -9.02 16.21
C PRO A 31 10.44 -9.75 14.86
N GLY A 32 11.42 -9.55 13.99
CA GLY A 32 11.50 -10.23 12.69
C GLY A 32 10.64 -9.61 11.57
N LEU A 33 9.99 -8.46 11.82
CA LEU A 33 9.27 -7.69 10.80
C LEU A 33 9.90 -6.29 10.66
N ASP A 34 11.07 -6.25 10.05
CA ASP A 34 11.84 -5.02 9.84
C ASP A 34 11.67 -4.49 8.41
N TYR A 35 10.65 -3.65 8.20
CA TYR A 35 10.43 -2.99 6.91
C TYR A 35 11.37 -1.80 6.73
N ARG A 36 12.08 -1.76 5.59
CA ARG A 36 13.12 -0.75 5.30
C ARG A 36 12.54 0.53 4.72
N ALA A 37 11.62 0.39 3.78
CA ALA A 37 11.01 1.49 3.04
C ALA A 37 9.72 1.03 2.35
N ILE A 38 8.95 2.00 1.85
CA ILE A 38 7.98 1.75 0.79
C ILE A 38 8.78 1.73 -0.52
N ASP A 39 8.80 0.58 -1.20
CA ASP A 39 9.48 0.45 -2.49
C ASP A 39 8.71 1.19 -3.59
N HIS A 40 7.41 0.94 -3.66
CA HIS A 40 6.49 1.60 -4.58
C HIS A 40 5.03 1.49 -4.12
N ILE A 41 4.17 2.32 -4.71
CA ILE A 41 2.72 2.26 -4.54
C ILE A 41 2.09 1.96 -5.90
N ALA A 42 1.31 0.89 -5.99
CA ALA A 42 0.57 0.56 -7.20
C ALA A 42 -0.85 1.15 -7.14
N LEU A 43 -1.26 1.82 -8.21
CA LEU A 43 -2.58 2.42 -8.35
C LEU A 43 -3.35 1.71 -9.46
N ALA A 44 -4.54 1.21 -9.14
CA ALA A 44 -5.52 0.78 -10.12
C ALA A 44 -6.27 2.00 -10.65
N VAL A 45 -6.19 2.24 -11.95
CA VAL A 45 -6.76 3.41 -12.62
C VAL A 45 -7.74 3.01 -13.71
N VAL A 46 -8.73 3.87 -13.95
CA VAL A 46 -9.73 3.68 -15.02
C VAL A 46 -9.10 3.93 -16.39
N ASP A 47 -8.33 5.01 -16.50
CA ASP A 47 -7.65 5.43 -17.72
C ASP A 47 -6.17 5.70 -17.43
N LEU A 48 -5.31 4.82 -17.95
CA LEU A 48 -3.87 4.87 -17.77
C LEU A 48 -3.26 6.12 -18.41
N GLU A 49 -3.73 6.57 -19.57
CA GLU A 49 -3.13 7.72 -20.24
C GLU A 49 -3.46 9.02 -19.50
N ALA A 50 -4.70 9.18 -19.06
CA ALA A 50 -5.10 10.32 -18.25
C ALA A 50 -4.33 10.35 -16.91
N ALA A 51 -4.15 9.19 -16.27
CA ALA A 51 -3.37 9.09 -15.05
C ALA A 51 -1.88 9.40 -15.28
N VAL A 52 -1.27 8.89 -16.36
CA VAL A 52 0.11 9.23 -16.72
C VAL A 52 0.26 10.73 -16.95
N GLN A 53 -0.69 11.39 -17.62
CA GLN A 53 -0.66 12.84 -17.80
C GLN A 53 -0.68 13.60 -16.47
N LEU A 54 -1.56 13.22 -15.54
CA LEU A 54 -1.60 13.81 -14.20
C LEU A 54 -0.23 13.69 -13.51
N PHE A 55 0.32 12.48 -13.44
CA PHE A 55 1.57 12.26 -12.72
C PHE A 55 2.77 12.96 -13.37
N THR A 56 2.83 12.99 -14.70
CA THR A 56 3.96 13.58 -15.42
C THR A 56 3.86 15.10 -15.54
N HIS A 57 2.74 15.62 -16.03
CA HIS A 57 2.62 17.05 -16.38
C HIS A 57 2.16 17.93 -15.23
N VAL A 58 1.43 17.36 -14.27
CA VAL A 58 0.92 18.12 -13.11
C VAL A 58 1.79 17.88 -11.88
N LEU A 59 2.08 16.62 -11.55
CA LEU A 59 2.85 16.26 -10.36
C LEU A 59 4.37 16.23 -10.59
N GLY A 60 4.84 16.23 -11.85
CA GLY A 60 6.25 16.32 -12.19
C GLY A 60 7.05 15.01 -12.04
N PHE A 61 6.38 13.85 -12.02
CA PHE A 61 7.06 12.55 -12.06
C PHE A 61 7.64 12.27 -13.45
N ARG A 62 8.73 11.51 -13.49
CA ARG A 62 9.29 10.99 -14.74
C ARG A 62 8.62 9.66 -15.07
N LEU A 63 8.16 9.50 -16.32
CA LEU A 63 7.76 8.21 -16.85
C LEU A 63 9.02 7.38 -17.14
N MET A 64 9.19 6.29 -16.40
CA MET A 64 10.37 5.43 -16.48
C MET A 64 10.19 4.30 -17.49
N ALA A 65 9.02 3.66 -17.46
CA ALA A 65 8.70 2.53 -18.33
C ALA A 65 7.19 2.41 -18.55
N ARG A 66 6.82 1.75 -19.64
CA ARG A 66 5.45 1.30 -19.92
C ARG A 66 5.49 -0.19 -20.25
N ARG A 67 4.48 -0.92 -19.80
CA ARG A 67 4.33 -2.33 -20.12
C ARG A 67 2.92 -2.67 -20.56
N HIS A 68 2.84 -3.75 -21.32
CA HIS A 68 1.60 -4.39 -21.70
C HIS A 68 1.79 -5.89 -21.55
N ILE A 69 1.03 -6.48 -20.65
CA ILE A 69 1.00 -7.90 -20.39
C ILE A 69 -0.31 -8.44 -20.94
N GLN A 70 -0.22 -9.46 -21.77
CA GLN A 70 -1.38 -10.19 -22.29
C GLN A 70 -1.26 -11.64 -21.84
N GLY A 71 -2.08 -12.02 -20.86
CA GLY A 71 -2.27 -13.40 -20.46
C GLY A 71 -3.21 -14.14 -21.42
N ARG A 72 -3.60 -15.36 -21.04
CA ARG A 72 -4.46 -16.20 -21.90
C ARG A 72 -5.90 -15.71 -21.96
N LYS A 73 -6.40 -15.14 -20.86
CA LYS A 73 -7.78 -14.67 -20.72
C LYS A 73 -7.88 -13.19 -20.42
N THR A 74 -6.88 -12.65 -19.73
CA THR A 74 -6.87 -11.27 -19.25
C THR A 74 -5.52 -10.63 -19.49
N GLY A 75 -5.45 -9.31 -19.45
CA GLY A 75 -4.21 -8.55 -19.53
C GLY A 75 -4.22 -7.30 -18.67
N MET A 76 -3.10 -6.61 -18.70
CA MET A 76 -2.87 -5.38 -17.95
C MET A 76 -1.88 -4.48 -18.70
N ARG A 77 -2.17 -3.19 -18.72
CA ARG A 77 -1.22 -2.13 -19.10
C ARG A 77 -0.72 -1.43 -17.85
N SER A 78 0.55 -1.09 -17.81
CA SER A 78 1.11 -0.35 -16.69
C SER A 78 2.11 0.72 -17.09
N ALA A 79 2.31 1.69 -16.19
CA ALA A 79 3.30 2.75 -16.32
C ALA A 79 4.04 2.96 -14.99
N GLU A 80 5.36 2.91 -15.03
CA GLU A 80 6.23 3.21 -13.89
C GLU A 80 6.61 4.68 -13.88
N LEU A 81 6.49 5.29 -12.71
CA LEU A 81 6.74 6.71 -12.50
C LEU A 81 7.66 6.90 -11.31
N GLU A 82 8.63 7.80 -11.45
CA GLU A 82 9.59 8.10 -10.39
C GLU A 82 9.77 9.62 -10.22
N SER A 83 9.72 10.09 -8.98
CA SER A 83 10.04 11.48 -8.63
C SER A 83 11.55 11.70 -8.51
N GLY A 84 11.99 12.96 -8.56
CA GLY A 84 13.40 13.29 -8.31
C GLY A 84 13.91 12.92 -6.90
N GLY A 85 13.00 12.68 -5.95
CA GLY A 85 13.32 12.26 -4.58
C GLY A 85 13.26 10.75 -4.34
N GLY A 86 13.02 9.93 -5.38
CA GLY A 86 13.01 8.47 -5.28
C GLY A 86 11.64 7.84 -4.94
N LEU A 87 10.57 8.62 -4.79
CA LEU A 87 9.20 8.06 -4.70
C LEU A 87 8.79 7.41 -6.03
N LYS A 88 8.22 6.20 -5.95
CA LYS A 88 7.80 5.40 -7.11
C LYS A 88 6.32 5.06 -7.08
N PHE A 89 5.67 5.22 -8.23
CA PHE A 89 4.31 4.77 -8.48
C PHE A 89 4.27 3.82 -9.68
N VAL A 90 3.39 2.83 -9.61
CA VAL A 90 3.04 1.98 -10.74
C VAL A 90 1.56 2.15 -11.03
N LEU A 91 1.22 2.74 -12.16
CA LEU A 91 -0.17 2.86 -12.59
C LEU A 91 -0.57 1.60 -13.35
N CYS A 92 -1.71 1.02 -13.04
CA CYS A 92 -2.19 -0.24 -13.62
C CYS A 92 -3.59 -0.07 -14.15
N GLN A 93 -3.85 -0.55 -15.37
CA GLN A 93 -5.17 -0.63 -15.98
C GLN A 93 -5.36 -2.01 -16.58
N GLY A 94 -6.48 -2.69 -16.27
CA GLY A 94 -6.85 -3.93 -16.93
C GLY A 94 -7.26 -3.70 -18.38
N THR A 95 -7.04 -4.69 -19.24
CA THR A 95 -7.39 -4.62 -20.67
C THR A 95 -8.77 -5.21 -20.97
N GLU A 96 -9.26 -6.12 -20.13
CA GLU A 96 -10.58 -6.72 -20.21
C GLU A 96 -11.37 -6.48 -18.91
N PRO A 97 -12.71 -6.56 -18.90
CA PRO A 97 -13.51 -6.44 -17.68
C PRO A 97 -13.14 -7.47 -16.61
N GLU A 98 -12.70 -8.65 -17.03
CA GLU A 98 -12.30 -9.75 -16.16
C GLU A 98 -10.88 -9.63 -15.62
N SER A 99 -10.07 -8.70 -16.13
CA SER A 99 -8.73 -8.44 -15.60
C SER A 99 -8.82 -8.07 -14.12
N GLN A 100 -7.88 -8.57 -13.32
CA GLN A 100 -7.86 -8.34 -11.87
C GLN A 100 -7.97 -6.85 -11.50
N VAL A 101 -7.22 -6.00 -12.20
CA VAL A 101 -7.25 -4.54 -12.01
C VAL A 101 -8.62 -3.96 -12.37
N SER A 102 -9.25 -4.43 -13.45
CA SER A 102 -10.59 -3.97 -13.85
C SER A 102 -11.63 -4.34 -12.81
N ARG A 103 -11.58 -5.56 -12.25
CA ARG A 103 -12.47 -5.99 -11.18
C ARG A 103 -12.26 -5.18 -9.91
N LEU A 104 -11.01 -4.93 -9.53
CA LEU A 104 -10.69 -4.08 -8.39
C LEU A 104 -11.30 -2.69 -8.54
N VAL A 105 -11.16 -2.07 -9.71
CA VAL A 105 -11.77 -0.76 -10.02
C VAL A 105 -13.29 -0.84 -10.02
N SER A 106 -13.89 -1.91 -10.55
CA SER A 106 -15.34 -2.09 -10.59
C SER A 106 -15.95 -2.30 -9.21
N GLU A 107 -15.28 -3.01 -8.31
CA GLU A 107 -15.79 -3.36 -6.99
C GLU A 107 -15.50 -2.29 -5.94
N PHE A 108 -14.31 -1.68 -6.00
CA PHE A 108 -13.83 -0.76 -4.96
C PHE A 108 -13.54 0.67 -5.47
N GLY A 109 -13.62 0.91 -6.77
CA GLY A 109 -13.22 2.18 -7.39
C GLY A 109 -11.72 2.26 -7.69
N PRO A 110 -11.27 3.29 -8.43
CA PRO A 110 -9.85 3.53 -8.65
C PRO A 110 -9.15 3.94 -7.35
N GLY A 111 -7.91 3.51 -7.15
CA GLY A 111 -7.19 3.77 -5.92
C GLY A 111 -5.95 2.89 -5.75
N VAL A 112 -5.45 2.81 -4.51
CA VAL A 112 -4.29 1.98 -4.19
C VAL A 112 -4.65 0.50 -4.33
N ALA A 113 -3.98 -0.17 -5.26
CA ALA A 113 -4.07 -1.62 -5.44
C ALA A 113 -3.29 -2.31 -4.32
N HIS A 114 -2.00 -1.98 -4.23
CA HIS A 114 -1.10 -2.48 -3.19
C HIS A 114 0.00 -1.48 -2.83
N ILE A 115 0.60 -1.70 -1.66
CA ILE A 115 1.82 -1.01 -1.22
C ILE A 115 2.93 -2.04 -1.08
N ALA A 116 4.08 -1.79 -1.70
CA ALA A 116 5.23 -2.66 -1.60
C ALA A 116 6.16 -2.24 -0.46
N LEU A 117 6.47 -3.18 0.44
CA LEU A 117 7.29 -3.00 1.62
C LEU A 117 8.61 -3.73 1.42
N GLU A 118 9.70 -2.96 1.41
CA GLU A 118 11.05 -3.50 1.23
C GLU A 118 11.55 -4.19 2.51
N VAL A 119 12.11 -5.39 2.36
CA VAL A 119 12.66 -6.20 3.45
C VAL A 119 14.00 -6.83 3.07
N ASP A 120 14.79 -7.19 4.08
CA ASP A 120 16.08 -7.87 3.89
C ASP A 120 15.92 -9.38 3.61
N ASP A 121 14.81 -9.99 4.02
CA ASP A 121 14.49 -11.41 3.77
C ASP A 121 12.97 -11.60 3.56
N VAL A 122 12.57 -11.88 2.31
CA VAL A 122 11.16 -12.08 1.94
C VAL A 122 10.62 -13.37 2.53
N ALA A 123 11.38 -14.47 2.49
CA ALA A 123 10.90 -15.77 2.96
C ALA A 123 10.63 -15.75 4.46
N GLN A 124 11.57 -15.23 5.23
CA GLN A 124 11.42 -15.07 6.69
C GLN A 124 10.22 -14.16 7.02
N THR A 125 10.09 -13.02 6.32
CA THR A 125 8.99 -12.08 6.57
C THR A 125 7.63 -12.71 6.26
N VAL A 126 7.51 -13.42 5.13
CA VAL A 126 6.28 -14.11 4.73
C VAL A 126 5.89 -15.18 5.74
N ASP A 127 6.84 -15.99 6.21
CA ASP A 127 6.57 -17.03 7.22
C ASP A 127 6.09 -16.43 8.54
N GLU A 128 6.71 -15.34 8.98
CA GLU A 128 6.31 -14.63 10.20
C GLU A 128 4.93 -13.97 10.06
N LEU A 129 4.62 -13.37 8.90
CA LEU A 129 3.30 -12.81 8.62
C LEU A 129 2.21 -13.89 8.58
N ARG A 130 2.48 -15.04 7.95
CA ARG A 130 1.55 -16.19 7.96
C ARG A 130 1.30 -16.70 9.37
N ARG A 131 2.35 -16.81 10.20
CA ARG A 131 2.24 -17.19 11.62
C ARG A 131 1.35 -16.22 12.41
N ARG A 132 1.30 -14.95 11.99
CA ARG A 132 0.44 -13.89 12.56
C ARG A 132 -0.95 -13.80 11.93
N GLY A 133 -1.29 -14.68 10.99
CA GLY A 133 -2.62 -14.77 10.39
C GLY A 133 -2.79 -13.99 9.09
N MET A 134 -1.72 -13.49 8.47
CA MET A 134 -1.79 -12.85 7.16
C MET A 134 -1.98 -13.91 6.06
N GLY A 135 -3.00 -13.71 5.21
CA GLY A 135 -3.21 -14.49 3.99
C GLY A 135 -2.31 -14.02 2.84
N PHE A 136 -1.96 -14.93 1.93
CA PHE A 136 -1.15 -14.64 0.74
C PHE A 136 -1.80 -15.25 -0.49
N ASP A 137 -1.87 -14.47 -1.57
CA ASP A 137 -2.40 -14.89 -2.87
C ASP A 137 -1.31 -15.54 -3.73
N THR A 138 -0.03 -15.31 -3.39
CA THR A 138 1.11 -15.92 -4.09
C THR A 138 2.04 -16.67 -3.14
N SER A 139 2.82 -17.60 -3.68
CA SER A 139 4.03 -18.06 -2.99
C SER A 139 5.11 -16.97 -3.03
N VAL A 140 6.26 -17.24 -2.42
CA VAL A 140 7.47 -16.44 -2.69
C VAL A 140 7.85 -16.68 -4.15
N ILE A 141 8.08 -15.60 -4.88
CA ILE A 141 8.48 -15.59 -6.29
C ILE A 141 9.90 -15.03 -6.34
N GLU A 142 10.82 -15.84 -6.84
CA GLU A 142 12.21 -15.44 -7.08
C GLU A 142 12.37 -15.14 -8.57
N GLY A 143 12.59 -13.86 -8.89
CA GLY A 143 12.85 -13.40 -10.25
C GLY A 143 14.29 -12.89 -10.41
N PRO A 144 14.74 -12.68 -11.66
CA PRO A 144 15.93 -11.89 -11.91
C PRO A 144 15.76 -10.51 -11.28
N GLY A 145 16.71 -10.10 -10.43
CA GLY A 145 16.74 -8.77 -9.84
C GLY A 145 15.87 -8.54 -8.59
N LEU A 146 14.86 -9.36 -8.31
CA LEU A 146 14.05 -9.22 -7.09
C LEU A 146 13.35 -10.51 -6.63
N THR A 147 13.03 -10.55 -5.34
CA THR A 147 12.19 -11.58 -4.70
C THR A 147 10.95 -10.90 -4.14
N GLN A 148 9.76 -11.51 -4.31
CA GLN A 148 8.51 -10.88 -3.88
C GLN A 148 7.41 -11.88 -3.47
N SER A 149 6.40 -11.41 -2.73
CA SER A 149 5.16 -12.13 -2.45
C SER A 149 4.02 -11.17 -2.13
N PHE A 150 2.78 -11.50 -2.52
CA PHE A 150 1.61 -10.65 -2.35
C PHE A 150 0.66 -11.21 -1.30
N THR A 151 0.28 -10.37 -0.34
CA THR A 151 -0.76 -10.70 0.63
C THR A 151 -2.12 -10.73 -0.04
N SER A 152 -3.05 -11.47 0.55
CA SER A 152 -4.47 -11.29 0.25
C SER A 152 -4.90 -9.87 0.62
N ARG A 153 -5.89 -9.34 -0.10
CA ARG A 153 -6.49 -8.04 0.23
C ARG A 153 -7.20 -8.10 1.58
N ASP A 154 -6.78 -7.25 2.50
CA ASP A 154 -7.41 -7.11 3.81
C ASP A 154 -8.77 -6.40 3.69
N ARG A 155 -9.78 -6.95 4.37
CA ARG A 155 -11.16 -6.43 4.29
C ARG A 155 -11.39 -5.17 5.13
N ASN A 156 -10.54 -4.95 6.13
CA ASN A 156 -10.69 -3.81 7.03
C ASN A 156 -10.04 -2.53 6.46
N THR A 157 -8.88 -2.68 5.85
CA THR A 157 -8.11 -1.58 5.23
C THR A 157 -8.38 -1.44 3.74
N GLY A 158 -8.83 -2.50 3.07
CA GLY A 158 -8.95 -2.52 1.62
C GLY A 158 -7.59 -2.37 0.94
N LEU A 159 -6.55 -2.99 1.49
CA LEU A 159 -5.21 -3.00 0.89
C LEU A 159 -4.69 -4.44 0.79
N SER A 160 -3.97 -4.73 -0.28
CA SER A 160 -2.97 -5.80 -0.27
C SER A 160 -1.57 -5.18 -0.11
N PHE A 161 -0.63 -5.99 0.34
CA PHE A 161 0.77 -5.62 0.48
C PHE A 161 1.62 -6.53 -0.37
N GLU A 162 2.68 -5.96 -0.93
CA GLU A 162 3.76 -6.71 -1.56
C GLU A 162 4.95 -6.71 -0.61
N ILE A 163 5.49 -7.88 -0.30
CA ILE A 163 6.74 -8.01 0.45
C ILE A 163 7.83 -8.21 -0.58
N ILE A 164 8.77 -7.26 -0.70
CA ILE A 164 9.76 -7.22 -1.77
C ILE A 164 11.18 -7.09 -1.24
N LYS A 165 12.12 -7.74 -1.93
CA LYS A 165 13.55 -7.46 -1.82
C LYS A 165 14.15 -7.30 -3.21
N ARG A 166 14.89 -6.21 -3.44
CA ARG A 166 15.65 -6.01 -4.68
C ARG A 166 17.08 -6.55 -4.52
N ASN A 167 17.53 -7.34 -5.49
CA ASN A 167 18.88 -7.94 -5.53
C ASN A 167 19.83 -7.10 -6.41
N GLY A 168 19.81 -5.77 -6.24
CA GLY A 168 20.69 -4.83 -6.94
C GLY A 168 20.10 -4.14 -8.18
N GLU A 169 18.85 -4.43 -8.55
CA GLU A 169 18.15 -3.78 -9.67
C GLU A 169 17.08 -2.80 -9.19
N HIS A 170 17.07 -1.59 -9.75
CA HIS A 170 16.18 -0.50 -9.34
C HIS A 170 14.88 -0.38 -10.16
N GLY A 171 14.68 -1.25 -11.15
CA GLY A 171 13.48 -1.33 -12.00
C GLY A 171 12.74 -2.66 -11.86
N PHE A 172 11.63 -2.83 -12.58
CA PHE A 172 10.91 -4.10 -12.61
C PHE A 172 11.28 -4.88 -13.88
N VAL A 173 11.68 -6.14 -13.73
CA VAL A 173 12.08 -7.00 -14.86
C VAL A 173 10.84 -7.67 -15.45
N ASP A 174 10.73 -7.65 -16.78
CA ASP A 174 9.54 -8.12 -17.52
C ASP A 174 9.17 -9.58 -17.19
N ASP A 175 10.15 -10.49 -17.10
CA ASP A 175 9.94 -11.92 -16.85
C ASP A 175 9.30 -12.22 -15.49
N ASN A 176 9.61 -11.38 -14.49
CA ASN A 176 9.11 -11.55 -13.13
C ASN A 176 7.64 -11.11 -13.03
N ILE A 177 7.23 -10.07 -13.76
CA ILE A 177 5.84 -9.62 -13.78
C ILE A 177 4.96 -10.61 -14.55
N GLN A 178 5.43 -11.20 -15.65
CA GLN A 178 4.70 -12.25 -16.35
C GLN A 178 4.49 -13.48 -15.46
N SER A 179 5.53 -13.89 -14.73
CA SER A 179 5.45 -15.02 -13.79
C SER A 179 4.46 -14.77 -12.65
N LEU A 180 4.42 -13.54 -12.12
CA LEU A 180 3.43 -13.10 -11.14
C LEU A 180 2.02 -13.16 -11.73
N PHE A 181 1.82 -12.60 -12.92
CA PHE A 181 0.53 -12.57 -13.59
C PHE A 181 -0.01 -13.98 -13.84
N ASP A 182 0.85 -14.91 -14.29
CA ASP A 182 0.49 -16.31 -14.52
C ASP A 182 0.09 -17.04 -13.23
N GLN A 183 0.68 -16.70 -12.07
CA GLN A 183 0.30 -17.28 -10.78
C GLN A 183 -1.03 -16.72 -10.26
N LEU A 184 -1.26 -15.43 -10.42
CA LEU A 184 -2.55 -14.81 -10.11
C LEU A 184 -3.66 -15.36 -11.02
N GLU A 185 -3.37 -15.62 -12.31
CA GLU A 185 -4.31 -16.29 -13.22
C GLU A 185 -4.64 -17.73 -12.81
N LYS A 186 -3.70 -18.45 -12.19
CA LYS A 186 -3.85 -19.87 -11.80
C LYS A 186 -4.54 -20.08 -10.46
N SER A 187 -4.42 -19.12 -9.54
CA SER A 187 -4.96 -19.22 -8.17
C SER A 187 -6.46 -18.91 -8.10
N ASP A 188 -7.10 -18.53 -9.21
CA ASP A 188 -8.44 -17.92 -9.21
C ASP A 188 -8.55 -16.82 -8.12
N ALA A 189 -7.46 -16.09 -7.86
CA ALA A 189 -7.42 -14.92 -6.97
C ALA A 189 -8.10 -13.70 -7.61
N TYR A 190 -9.35 -13.94 -8.03
CA TYR A 190 -10.12 -13.27 -9.07
C TYR A 190 -11.52 -12.93 -8.59
#